data_AF-A0A0B4SER7-F1
#
_entry.id   AF-A0A0B4SER7-F1
#
_cell.length_a   1.000
_cell.length_b   1.000
_cell.length_c   1.000
_cell.angle_alpha   90.00
_cell.angle_beta   90.00
_cell.angle_gamma   90.00
#
_symmetry.space_group_name_H-M   'P 1'
#
loop_
_entity.id
_entity.type
_entity.pdbx_description
1 polymer ?
#
loop_
_entity_poly.entity_id
_entity_poly.type
_entity_poly.pdbx_seq_one_letter_code
_entity_poly.pdbx_strand_id
1 'polypeptide(L)'
;KQLLNYSIDFGVCIFCGNCVEYCPTNCLSMTEEYELSTYDRHELNYNQIALSRLPMSVIGDYTIQTVRNSTQIKIDKDKFKIDKDKSFNSKTITNY
;
A
#
# COMPACT_ATOMS: atom_id res chain seq x y z
N LYS A 1 23.84 -20.43 -8.99
CA LYS A 1 22.65 -21.03 -8.35
C LYS A 1 21.53 -19.99 -8.46
N GLN A 2 20.47 -20.24 -9.24
CA GLN A 2 19.35 -19.30 -9.38
C GLN A 2 18.24 -19.67 -8.39
N LEU A 3 17.66 -18.66 -7.75
CA LEU A 3 16.51 -18.80 -6.86
C LEU A 3 15.25 -18.47 -7.68
N LEU A 4 14.33 -19.42 -7.82
CA LEU A 4 13.09 -19.22 -8.59
C LEU A 4 11.94 -18.70 -7.72
N ASN A 5 11.82 -19.22 -6.50
CA ASN A 5 10.81 -18.82 -5.52
C ASN A 5 11.45 -18.70 -4.14
N TYR A 6 10.95 -17.76 -3.34
CA TYR A 6 11.24 -17.68 -1.91
C TYR A 6 9.98 -17.28 -1.13
N SER A 7 9.92 -17.73 0.11
CA SER A 7 8.88 -17.38 1.07
C SER A 7 9.48 -17.29 2.47
N ILE A 8 8.86 -16.50 3.33
CA ILE A 8 9.27 -16.31 4.74
C ILE A 8 8.04 -16.55 5.61
N ASP A 9 8.16 -17.47 6.58
CA ASP A 9 7.12 -17.71 7.57
C ASP A 9 7.38 -16.85 8.82
N PHE A 10 6.58 -15.80 8.97
CA PHE A 10 6.66 -14.89 10.12
C PHE A 10 6.11 -15.49 11.41
N GLY A 11 5.36 -16.61 11.36
CA GLY A 11 4.95 -17.35 12.54
C GLY A 11 6.10 -18.12 13.20
N VAL A 12 7.18 -18.38 12.46
CA VAL A 12 8.37 -19.10 12.93
C VAL A 12 9.60 -18.19 13.05
N CYS A 13 9.65 -17.11 12.26
CA CYS A 13 10.75 -16.16 12.27
C CYS A 13 10.96 -15.54 13.67
N ILE A 14 12.22 -15.55 14.15
CA ILE A 14 12.61 -14.94 15.44
C ILE A 14 13.19 -13.53 15.28
N PHE A 15 13.10 -12.94 14.08
CA PHE A 15 13.59 -11.60 13.76
C PHE A 15 15.08 -11.36 14.10
N CYS A 16 15.93 -12.38 13.97
CA CYS A 16 17.37 -12.28 14.30
C CYS A 16 18.22 -11.47 13.31
N GLY A 17 17.73 -11.23 12.09
CA GLY A 17 18.46 -10.46 11.07
C GLY A 17 19.52 -11.23 10.28
N ASN A 18 19.78 -12.51 10.59
CA ASN A 18 20.79 -13.33 9.90
C ASN A 18 20.54 -13.44 8.38
N CYS A 19 19.28 -13.38 7.95
CA CYS A 19 18.92 -13.43 6.53
C CYS A 19 19.38 -12.19 5.75
N VAL A 20 19.41 -11.02 6.38
CA VAL A 20 19.90 -9.77 5.79
C VAL A 20 21.43 -9.78 5.75
N GLU A 21 22.07 -10.17 6.84
CA GLU A 21 23.54 -10.19 6.94
C GLU A 21 24.19 -11.19 5.96
N TYR A 22 23.60 -12.38 5.82
CA TYR A 22 24.17 -13.43 4.97
C TYR A 22 23.84 -13.23 3.48
N CYS A 23 22.95 -12.30 3.13
CA CYS A 23 22.52 -12.11 1.75
C CYS A 23 23.65 -11.50 0.90
N PRO A 24 24.23 -12.23 -0.07
CA PRO A 24 25.38 -11.75 -0.83
C PRO A 24 25.05 -10.59 -1.78
N THR A 25 23.77 -10.46 -2.17
CA THR A 25 23.27 -9.41 -3.06
C THR A 25 22.54 -8.30 -2.31
N ASN A 26 22.44 -8.41 -0.99
CA ASN A 26 21.77 -7.44 -0.12
C ASN A 26 20.34 -7.07 -0.61
N CYS A 27 19.56 -8.06 -1.03
CA CYS A 27 18.21 -7.86 -1.57
C CYS A 27 17.10 -7.87 -0.50
N LEU A 28 17.44 -8.27 0.72
CA LEU A 28 16.54 -8.29 1.87
C LEU A 28 16.91 -7.14 2.81
N SER A 29 15.90 -6.53 3.42
CA SER A 29 16.07 -5.56 4.50
C SER A 29 14.97 -5.76 5.54
N MET A 30 15.30 -5.49 6.81
CA MET A 30 14.31 -5.46 7.88
C MET A 30 13.54 -4.14 7.82
N THR A 31 12.23 -4.22 8.02
CA THR A 31 11.34 -3.05 8.08
C THR A 31 11.03 -2.71 9.54
N GLU A 32 10.53 -1.50 9.77
CA GLU A 32 10.06 -1.06 11.10
C GLU A 32 8.58 -1.40 11.33
N GLU A 33 8.02 -2.33 10.57
CA GLU A 33 6.62 -2.75 10.68
C GLU A 33 6.50 -3.84 11.76
N TYR A 34 5.82 -3.51 12.87
CA TYR A 34 5.66 -4.41 14.03
C TYR A 34 4.23 -4.96 14.17
N GLU A 35 3.26 -4.43 13.42
CA GLU A 35 1.84 -4.80 13.50
C GLU A 35 1.47 -5.85 12.44
N LEU A 36 1.93 -7.09 12.61
CA LEU A 36 1.70 -8.20 11.66
C LEU A 36 0.79 -9.30 12.21
N SER A 37 0.06 -9.04 13.30
CA SER A 37 -0.79 -10.05 13.93
C SER A 37 -1.98 -10.43 13.05
N THR A 38 -2.15 -11.72 12.78
CA THR A 38 -3.28 -12.29 12.03
C THR A 38 -4.05 -13.31 12.89
N TYR A 39 -5.28 -13.62 12.49
CA TYR A 39 -6.08 -14.65 13.18
C TYR A 39 -5.69 -16.07 12.77
N ASP A 40 -5.30 -16.26 11.51
CA ASP A 40 -4.80 -17.54 11.00
C ASP A 40 -3.28 -17.52 10.84
N ARG A 41 -2.63 -18.60 11.28
CA ARG A 41 -1.19 -18.82 11.15
C ARG A 41 -0.72 -18.89 9.69
N HIS A 42 -1.57 -19.36 8.79
CA HIS A 42 -1.18 -19.53 7.38
C HIS A 42 -1.04 -18.19 6.66
N GLU A 43 -1.70 -17.15 7.18
CA GLU A 43 -1.60 -15.78 6.67
C GLU A 43 -0.23 -15.15 6.93
N LEU A 44 0.54 -15.66 7.91
CA LEU A 44 1.91 -15.20 8.23
C LEU A 44 3.00 -15.75 7.29
N ASN A 45 2.65 -16.60 6.32
CA ASN A 45 3.60 -17.10 5.32
C ASN A 45 3.61 -16.23 4.06
N TYR A 46 4.64 -15.41 3.91
CA TYR A 46 4.71 -14.41 2.87
C TYR A 46 5.60 -14.88 1.72
N ASN A 47 5.07 -14.84 0.50
CA ASN A 47 5.83 -15.11 -0.71
C ASN A 47 6.54 -13.86 -1.24
N GLN A 48 7.42 -14.04 -2.23
CA GLN A 48 8.11 -12.94 -2.92
C GLN A 48 7.21 -11.76 -3.32
N ILE A 49 5.97 -12.02 -3.74
CA ILE A 49 5.01 -10.97 -4.14
C ILE A 49 4.49 -10.20 -2.92
N ALA A 50 4.24 -10.89 -1.80
CA ALA A 50 3.76 -10.25 -0.58
C ALA A 50 4.87 -9.42 0.11
N LEU A 51 6.13 -9.83 -0.05
CA LEU A 51 7.30 -9.16 0.50
C LEU A 51 7.84 -8.04 -0.41
N SER A 52 7.45 -8.04 -1.68
CA SER A 52 7.89 -6.99 -2.59
C SER A 52 7.24 -5.67 -2.21
N ARG A 53 8.06 -4.74 -1.68
CA ARG A 53 7.74 -3.32 -1.73
C ARG A 53 7.72 -2.93 -3.20
N LEU A 54 6.53 -2.68 -3.75
CA LEU A 54 6.40 -2.17 -5.11
C LEU A 54 7.29 -0.93 -5.24
N PRO A 55 8.31 -0.96 -6.12
CA PRO A 55 9.07 0.23 -6.39
C PRO A 55 8.23 1.17 -7.24
N MET A 56 8.32 2.45 -6.89
CA MET A 56 7.96 3.62 -7.68
C MET A 56 6.53 4.18 -7.58
N SER A 57 6.50 5.51 -7.66
CA SER A 57 5.29 6.29 -7.78
C SER A 57 4.57 5.96 -9.09
N VAL A 58 3.25 5.77 -8.99
CA VAL A 58 2.29 5.64 -10.10
C VAL A 58 2.38 6.82 -11.11
N ILE A 59 3.15 7.86 -10.79
CA ILE A 59 3.39 9.05 -11.62
C ILE A 59 4.36 8.77 -12.78
N GLY A 60 5.22 7.74 -12.69
CA GLY A 60 6.21 7.41 -13.72
C GLY A 60 5.75 6.41 -14.78
N ASP A 61 4.61 5.75 -14.57
CA ASP A 61 4.16 4.68 -15.45
C ASP A 61 3.41 5.25 -16.66
N TYR A 62 4.04 5.21 -17.83
CA TYR A 62 3.44 5.69 -19.09
C TYR A 62 2.15 4.94 -19.48
N THR A 63 1.94 3.74 -18.94
CA THR A 63 0.73 2.93 -19.13
C THR A 63 -0.45 3.42 -18.30
N ILE A 64 -0.22 4.32 -17.34
CA ILE A 64 -1.25 4.91 -16.48
C ILE A 64 -1.57 6.29 -17.02
N GLN A 65 -2.56 6.38 -17.92
CA GLN A 65 -3.15 7.69 -18.24
C GLN A 65 -3.91 8.17 -17.01
N THR A 66 -3.41 9.22 -16.36
CA THR A 66 -4.20 9.91 -15.35
C THR A 66 -5.43 10.43 -16.06
N VAL A 67 -6.59 9.82 -15.81
CA VAL A 67 -7.86 10.40 -16.21
C VAL A 67 -8.06 11.61 -15.29
N ARG A 68 -7.39 12.73 -15.60
CA ARG A 68 -7.75 14.04 -15.09
C ARG A 68 -9.10 14.33 -15.72
N ASN A 69 -10.17 13.93 -15.05
CA ASN A 69 -11.52 14.19 -15.51
C ASN A 69 -11.66 15.70 -15.78
N SER A 70 -11.81 15.99 -17.06
CA SER A 70 -12.00 17.28 -17.70
C SER A 70 -13.33 17.96 -17.34
N THR A 71 -13.79 17.89 -16.09
CA THR A 71 -15.00 18.61 -15.63
C THR A 71 -14.74 20.11 -15.38
N GLN A 72 -13.82 20.71 -16.15
CA GLN A 72 -13.82 22.14 -16.46
C GLN A 72 -14.28 22.43 -17.90
N ILE A 73 -14.61 21.42 -18.71
CA ILE A 73 -15.33 21.65 -19.97
C ILE A 73 -16.83 21.65 -19.65
N LYS A 74 -17.19 22.69 -18.89
CA LYS A 74 -18.29 23.59 -19.22
C LYS A 74 -19.69 22.98 -19.39
N ILE A 75 -20.60 23.52 -18.58
CA ILE A 75 -21.82 24.13 -19.11
C ILE A 75 -22.93 23.16 -19.57
N ASP A 76 -22.75 21.84 -19.56
CA ASP A 76 -23.90 20.93 -19.75
C ASP A 76 -24.69 20.71 -18.44
N LYS A 77 -25.38 21.79 -18.09
CA LYS A 77 -26.81 21.81 -17.78
C LYS A 77 -27.20 21.36 -16.38
N ASP A 78 -27.29 22.35 -15.50
CA ASP A 78 -28.57 22.87 -15.02
C ASP A 78 -29.61 21.93 -14.37
N LYS A 79 -29.32 20.64 -14.13
CA LYS A 79 -30.38 19.66 -13.85
C LYS A 79 -30.36 18.92 -12.51
N PHE A 80 -29.34 19.09 -11.67
CA PHE A 80 -29.38 18.54 -10.29
C PHE A 80 -29.19 19.63 -9.24
N LYS A 81 -29.94 20.71 -9.43
CA LYS A 81 -30.09 21.85 -8.52
C LYS A 81 -30.99 21.53 -7.30
N ILE A 82 -31.28 20.26 -7.01
CA ILE A 82 -32.49 19.92 -6.21
C ILE A 82 -32.21 19.13 -4.93
N ASP A 83 -31.15 18.33 -4.83
CA ASP A 83 -30.95 17.48 -3.64
C ASP A 83 -29.74 17.95 -2.83
N LYS A 84 -29.90 19.08 -2.15
CA LYS A 84 -30.25 19.15 -0.72
C LYS A 84 -29.03 19.13 0.20
N ASP A 85 -28.74 20.32 0.69
CA ASP A 85 -28.50 20.60 2.11
C ASP A 85 -27.28 19.94 2.79
N LYS A 86 -26.44 20.81 3.36
CA LYS A 86 -25.24 20.56 4.18
C LYS A 86 -23.97 20.31 3.34
N SER A 87 -23.49 21.29 2.59
CA SER A 87 -22.89 22.51 3.16
C SER A 87 -22.15 22.19 4.47
N PHE A 88 -20.86 21.90 4.38
CA PHE A 88 -19.85 22.93 4.56
C PHE A 88 -19.39 22.98 6.01
N ASN A 89 -18.19 22.44 6.14
CA ASN A 89 -17.07 23.05 6.82
C ASN A 89 -16.91 22.83 8.31
N SER A 90 -15.68 22.36 8.58
CA SER A 90 -14.79 22.83 9.64
C SER A 90 -15.40 23.00 11.03
N LYS A 91 -14.89 22.18 11.96
CA LYS A 91 -14.23 22.69 13.17
C LYS A 91 -13.48 21.56 13.88
N THR A 92 -12.18 21.80 14.02
CA THR A 92 -11.41 21.65 15.25
C THR A 92 -12.13 21.09 16.47
N ILE A 93 -11.48 20.09 17.09
CA ILE A 93 -11.21 19.91 18.53
C ILE A 93 -12.40 20.18 19.46
N THR A 94 -12.91 19.11 20.11
CA THR A 94 -12.99 19.02 21.58
C THR A 94 -13.33 17.59 22.01
N ASN A 95 -12.46 17.07 22.88
CA ASN A 95 -12.63 16.08 23.94
C ASN A 95 -14.04 15.52 24.20
N TYR A 96 -14.10 14.19 24.28
CA TYR A 96 -14.52 13.46 25.48
C TYR A 96 -13.46 12.41 25.81
#